data_AF-A0A5C3Q707-F1
#
_entry.id   AF-A0A5C3Q707-F1
#
_cell.length_a   1.000
_cell.length_b   1.000
_cell.length_c   1.000
_cell.angle_alpha   90.00
_cell.angle_beta   90.00
_cell.angle_gamma   90.00
#
_symmetry.space_group_name_H-M   'P 1'
#
loop_
_entity.id
_entity.type
_entity.pdbx_description
1 polymer ?
#
loop_
_entity_poly.entity_id
_entity_poly.type
_entity_poly.pdbx_seq_one_letter_code
_entity_poly.pdbx_strand_id
1 'polypeptide(L)'
;MLRVSLLLSLATLALGLAQGDLTVTLNAVSSSVSSIDDIVLTAVVSNPTDAHIKVIKNANVLDNDPTESFILSKDGETVAFTGIKLAPHFDNDGNYITIPAGQSIAVNHTVSPLYNFAAHGTGTYTFAPWTIFQTEFDSKPLVIYVKPVSVEVTSDVETRPLFPSSESGSNSRTNMHAEARSLAGGAAYDVRSRPESTEWHKFFGGNLNRDDVWWRYDLIAGDLPSSGNRQIYCNRDPAGICDRAAAYVSLVMSGGNIISSDVYICDHYFNYPPSSHVCNRPIEEVGGSLGGVILHELSHATAATGDHVYGCGAVQGLRHDLKFTNADNYEFADFMLDPFVKFGTVLDLLPTSSFNVKKGEQAVTFSGVEIVPALDTDAAFVTIPAGGSIAVNHTVAASYDFEAVGAGTFTFETTGNLQVFEGAGSELTSYNLPAASVDVTITDDVAKRTVFPESEVSLMTSTPVCDDVNGRKFLASALSEARAVAGGAAANIRQQPNSGNFATLHCRDRAGGLRAGGGVGAYVVLVSSGGNIVSSEAYFCDWFFGARDLRSICSGTDFTQTRTNVMLHELTHAVFASGDISYGCPGSRGLSAADKRRNADNYTCFGLHT
;
A
#
# COMPACT_ATOMS: atom_id res chain seq x y z
N MET A 1 -38.33 47.54 12.94
CA MET A 1 -37.28 47.25 11.94
C MET A 1 -36.47 46.07 12.46
N LEU A 2 -36.70 44.88 11.92
CA LEU A 2 -35.75 43.75 11.98
C LEU A 2 -36.17 42.79 10.85
N ARG A 3 -35.50 42.91 9.70
CA ARG A 3 -35.58 41.95 8.60
C ARG A 3 -34.60 40.83 8.93
N VAL A 4 -35.10 39.65 9.26
CA VAL A 4 -34.29 38.44 9.34
C VAL A 4 -34.19 37.88 7.93
N SER A 5 -33.06 38.11 7.28
CA SER A 5 -32.71 37.44 6.03
C SER A 5 -32.23 36.03 6.37
N LEU A 6 -33.07 35.03 6.08
CA LEU A 6 -32.69 33.63 6.16
C LEU A 6 -31.86 33.30 4.90
N LEU A 7 -30.54 33.25 5.04
CA LEU A 7 -29.64 32.69 4.03
C LEU A 7 -29.82 31.17 4.02
N LEU A 8 -30.61 30.64 3.08
CA LEU A 8 -30.55 29.23 2.72
C LEU A 8 -29.22 29.01 1.97
N SER A 9 -28.26 28.34 2.61
CA SER A 9 -27.16 27.71 1.89
C SER A 9 -27.74 26.51 1.13
N LEU A 10 -28.02 26.65 -0.17
CA LEU A 10 -28.18 25.49 -1.02
C LEU A 10 -26.83 24.76 -1.05
N ALA A 11 -26.75 23.62 -0.38
CA ALA A 11 -25.74 22.63 -0.72
C ALA A 11 -26.02 22.20 -2.16
N THR A 12 -25.18 22.64 -3.10
CA THR A 12 -25.13 22.05 -4.43
C THR A 12 -24.70 20.59 -4.24
N LEU A 13 -25.66 19.66 -4.25
CA LEU A 13 -25.33 18.27 -4.54
C LEU A 13 -24.65 18.27 -5.92
N ALA A 14 -23.40 17.83 -5.97
CA ALA A 14 -22.75 17.49 -7.23
C ALA A 14 -23.54 16.33 -7.85
N LEU A 15 -24.47 16.65 -8.74
CA LEU A 15 -25.12 15.65 -9.58
C LEU A 15 -24.07 15.22 -10.61
N GLY A 16 -23.71 13.94 -10.60
CA GLY A 16 -22.84 13.37 -11.63
C GLY A 16 -23.47 13.52 -13.02
N LEU A 17 -22.63 13.59 -14.05
CA LEU A 17 -23.07 13.77 -15.44
C LEU A 17 -24.05 12.68 -15.88
N ALA A 18 -25.09 13.09 -16.59
CA ALA A 18 -26.11 12.24 -17.18
C ALA A 18 -26.11 12.33 -18.72
N GLN A 19 -26.74 11.34 -19.36
CA GLN A 19 -26.96 11.38 -20.80
C GLN A 19 -27.79 12.61 -21.18
N GLY A 20 -27.28 13.39 -22.13
CA GLY A 20 -27.88 14.65 -22.56
C GLY A 20 -27.24 15.90 -21.96
N ASP A 21 -26.45 15.78 -20.89
CA ASP A 21 -25.73 16.92 -20.30
C ASP A 21 -24.63 17.47 -21.21
N LEU A 22 -24.07 16.60 -22.04
CA LEU A 22 -23.11 16.95 -23.08
C LEU A 22 -23.51 16.31 -24.41
N THR A 23 -23.15 16.96 -25.51
CA THR A 23 -23.22 16.40 -26.86
C THR A 23 -21.88 16.59 -27.55
N VAL A 24 -21.49 15.64 -28.40
CA VAL A 24 -20.19 15.67 -29.07
C VAL A 24 -20.34 15.46 -30.57
N THR A 25 -19.62 16.26 -31.35
CA THR A 25 -19.46 16.04 -32.80
C THR A 25 -17.98 15.98 -33.17
N LEU A 26 -17.62 15.10 -34.09
CA LEU A 26 -16.27 14.99 -34.65
C LEU A 26 -16.32 15.23 -36.16
N ASN A 27 -15.44 16.10 -36.65
CA ASN A 27 -15.30 16.38 -38.08
C ASN A 27 -13.83 16.30 -38.48
N ALA A 28 -13.53 15.74 -39.65
CA ALA A 28 -12.24 15.91 -40.30
C ALA A 28 -12.30 17.17 -41.19
N VAL A 29 -11.27 18.03 -41.11
CA VAL A 29 -11.20 19.26 -41.93
C VAL A 29 -11.13 18.92 -43.43
N SER A 30 -10.47 17.82 -43.78
CA SER A 30 -10.48 17.23 -45.12
C SER A 30 -10.71 15.73 -45.03
N SER A 31 -11.42 15.17 -46.01
CA SER A 31 -11.60 13.71 -46.13
C SER A 31 -10.43 13.01 -46.83
N SER A 32 -9.52 13.76 -47.46
CA SER A 32 -8.33 13.25 -48.14
C SER A 32 -7.18 14.25 -48.05
N VAL A 33 -5.98 13.76 -47.76
CA VAL A 33 -4.76 14.56 -47.56
C VAL A 33 -3.55 13.88 -48.21
N SER A 34 -2.53 14.68 -48.54
CA SER A 34 -1.26 14.15 -49.07
C SER A 34 -0.33 13.65 -47.97
N SER A 35 -0.33 14.31 -46.81
CA SER A 35 0.52 13.98 -45.67
C SER A 35 -0.32 13.80 -44.40
N ILE A 36 0.14 12.94 -43.50
CA ILE A 36 -0.42 12.81 -42.15
C ILE A 36 -0.35 14.13 -41.35
N ASP A 37 0.57 15.03 -41.67
CA ASP A 37 0.69 16.35 -41.02
C ASP A 37 -0.51 17.26 -41.32
N ASP A 38 -1.25 16.98 -42.41
CA ASP A 38 -2.44 17.74 -42.80
C ASP A 38 -3.74 17.18 -42.18
N ILE A 39 -3.66 16.09 -41.40
CA ILE A 39 -4.82 15.52 -40.71
C ILE A 39 -5.17 16.42 -39.53
N VAL A 40 -6.25 17.18 -39.69
CA VAL A 40 -6.85 17.98 -38.61
C VAL A 40 -8.25 17.46 -38.31
N LEU A 41 -8.45 17.04 -37.06
CA LEU A 41 -9.74 16.60 -36.54
C LEU A 41 -10.28 17.64 -35.57
N THR A 42 -11.49 18.12 -35.79
CA THR A 42 -12.16 19.06 -34.89
C THR A 42 -13.22 18.32 -34.09
N ALA A 43 -12.99 18.18 -32.80
CA ALA A 43 -13.98 17.74 -31.84
C ALA A 43 -14.70 18.95 -31.25
N VAL A 44 -16.03 18.91 -31.20
CA VAL A 44 -16.86 19.94 -30.57
C VAL A 44 -17.68 19.30 -29.48
N VAL A 45 -17.46 19.73 -28.25
CA VAL A 45 -18.25 19.31 -27.08
C VAL A 45 -19.16 20.47 -26.68
N SER A 46 -20.46 20.22 -26.66
CA SER A 46 -21.47 21.24 -26.35
C SER A 46 -22.20 20.89 -25.07
N ASN A 47 -22.42 21.91 -24.24
CA ASN A 47 -23.24 21.85 -23.04
C ASN A 47 -24.61 22.50 -23.34
N PRO A 48 -25.66 21.72 -23.65
CA PRO A 48 -26.99 22.26 -23.91
C PRO A 48 -27.74 22.68 -22.63
N THR A 49 -27.17 22.44 -21.44
CA THR A 49 -27.82 22.75 -20.16
C THR A 49 -27.73 24.24 -19.81
N ASP A 50 -28.44 24.66 -18.76
CA ASP A 50 -28.44 26.02 -18.24
C ASP A 50 -27.39 26.26 -17.13
N ALA A 51 -26.57 25.25 -16.80
CA ALA A 51 -25.49 25.33 -15.82
C ALA A 51 -24.12 25.15 -16.49
N HIS A 52 -23.07 25.74 -15.90
CA HIS A 52 -21.70 25.47 -16.32
C HIS A 52 -21.33 24.02 -15.97
N ILE A 53 -20.64 23.33 -16.88
CA ILE A 53 -20.15 21.97 -16.64
C ILE A 53 -18.61 21.99 -16.66
N LYS A 54 -17.98 21.60 -15.56
CA LYS A 54 -16.53 21.41 -15.46
C LYS A 54 -16.21 19.93 -15.62
N VAL A 55 -15.28 19.58 -16.51
CA VAL A 55 -14.86 18.19 -16.76
C VAL A 55 -13.34 18.06 -16.76
N ILE A 56 -12.86 16.88 -16.40
CA ILE A 56 -11.48 16.45 -16.65
C ILE A 56 -11.27 16.41 -18.16
N LYS A 57 -10.23 17.10 -18.64
CA LYS A 57 -9.94 17.20 -20.08
C LYS A 57 -9.01 16.10 -20.58
N ASN A 58 -8.25 15.46 -19.68
CA ASN A 58 -7.21 14.49 -20.04
C ASN A 58 -7.80 13.25 -20.74
N ALA A 59 -7.02 12.68 -21.67
CA ALA A 59 -7.29 11.40 -22.34
C ALA A 59 -8.68 11.28 -23.00
N ASN A 60 -9.22 12.42 -23.45
CA ASN A 60 -10.44 12.48 -24.24
C ASN A 60 -10.34 13.61 -25.26
N VAL A 61 -11.36 13.78 -26.11
CA VAL A 61 -11.36 14.78 -27.19
C VAL A 61 -11.23 16.26 -26.75
N LEU A 62 -11.31 16.58 -25.46
CA LEU A 62 -11.02 17.92 -24.93
C LEU A 62 -9.55 18.13 -24.59
N ASP A 63 -8.74 17.07 -24.63
CA ASP A 63 -7.31 17.14 -24.39
C ASP A 63 -6.62 17.86 -25.56
N ASN A 64 -5.65 18.71 -25.24
CA ASN A 64 -4.81 19.39 -26.22
C ASN A 64 -3.35 18.97 -26.11
N ASP A 65 -3.06 18.05 -25.19
CA ASP A 65 -1.74 17.49 -24.97
C ASP A 65 -1.55 16.26 -25.89
N PRO A 66 -0.32 15.75 -26.08
CA PRO A 66 -0.05 14.66 -27.01
C PRO A 66 -0.47 13.28 -26.44
N THR A 67 -1.69 13.21 -25.89
CA THR A 67 -2.32 12.03 -25.29
C THR A 67 -3.27 11.33 -26.28
N GLU A 68 -3.77 10.16 -25.88
CA GLU A 68 -4.61 9.33 -26.75
C GLU A 68 -6.05 9.85 -26.78
N SER A 69 -6.35 10.79 -27.69
CA SER A 69 -7.72 11.33 -27.89
C SER A 69 -8.58 10.48 -28.84
N PHE A 70 -7.97 9.58 -29.61
CA PHE A 70 -8.65 8.73 -30.59
C PHE A 70 -8.14 7.29 -30.57
N ILE A 71 -9.03 6.34 -30.84
CA ILE A 71 -8.64 5.02 -31.34
C ILE A 71 -8.53 5.12 -32.85
N LEU A 72 -7.35 4.80 -33.38
CA LEU A 72 -7.07 4.83 -34.80
C LEU A 72 -7.02 3.42 -35.37
N SER A 73 -7.65 3.21 -36.52
CA SER A 73 -7.57 1.93 -37.25
C SER A 73 -7.47 2.12 -38.76
N LYS A 74 -6.86 1.14 -39.43
CA LYS A 74 -6.81 1.02 -40.89
C LYS A 74 -7.01 -0.44 -41.26
N ASP A 75 -7.91 -0.69 -42.22
CA ASP A 75 -8.23 -2.04 -42.70
C ASP A 75 -8.66 -3.03 -41.59
N GLY A 76 -9.24 -2.52 -40.50
CA GLY A 76 -9.66 -3.30 -39.33
C GLY A 76 -8.55 -3.56 -38.31
N GLU A 77 -7.31 -3.13 -38.57
CA GLU A 77 -6.18 -3.21 -37.64
C GLU A 77 -6.00 -1.89 -36.89
N THR A 78 -5.72 -1.96 -35.59
CA THR A 78 -5.42 -0.79 -34.77
C THR A 78 -4.06 -0.21 -35.14
N VAL A 79 -4.01 1.10 -35.33
CA VAL A 79 -2.76 1.85 -35.51
C VAL A 79 -2.24 2.23 -34.13
N ALA A 80 -1.02 1.80 -33.82
CA ALA A 80 -0.44 1.99 -32.49
C ALA A 80 -0.27 3.47 -32.15
N PHE A 81 -0.73 3.86 -30.96
CA PHE A 81 -0.47 5.15 -30.35
C PHE A 81 0.99 5.21 -29.86
N THR A 82 1.64 6.35 -30.07
CA THR A 82 3.06 6.62 -29.75
C THR A 82 3.24 7.95 -29.00
N GLY A 83 2.14 8.55 -28.54
CA GLY A 83 2.20 9.75 -27.71
C GLY A 83 2.51 9.45 -26.25
N ILE A 84 2.11 10.36 -25.37
CA ILE A 84 2.28 10.20 -23.92
C ILE A 84 1.02 9.68 -23.25
N LYS A 85 1.20 8.96 -22.14
CA LYS A 85 0.15 8.55 -21.19
C LYS A 85 0.53 9.06 -19.81
N LEU A 86 -0.42 9.46 -18.97
CA LEU A 86 -0.07 10.22 -17.77
C LEU A 86 -1.05 10.03 -16.61
N ALA A 87 -0.50 9.95 -15.39
CA ALA A 87 -1.20 10.16 -14.14
C ALA A 87 -1.38 11.68 -13.87
N PRO A 88 -2.60 12.26 -13.96
CA PRO A 88 -2.79 13.70 -13.82
C PRO A 88 -2.75 14.17 -12.36
N HIS A 89 -2.26 15.38 -12.13
CA HIS A 89 -2.36 16.08 -10.85
C HIS A 89 -3.76 16.72 -10.72
N PHE A 90 -4.72 16.03 -10.09
CA PHE A 90 -6.12 16.46 -10.05
C PHE A 90 -6.43 17.68 -9.16
N ASP A 91 -5.48 18.15 -8.34
CA ASP A 91 -5.60 19.44 -7.65
C ASP A 91 -5.22 20.63 -8.58
N ASN A 92 -4.65 20.36 -9.75
CA ASN A 92 -4.34 21.39 -10.75
C ASN A 92 -5.55 21.66 -11.66
N ASP A 93 -6.11 22.86 -11.57
CA ASP A 93 -7.22 23.33 -12.42
C ASP A 93 -6.94 23.24 -13.93
N GLY A 94 -5.67 23.21 -14.34
CA GLY A 94 -5.23 23.02 -15.72
C GLY A 94 -5.61 21.67 -16.33
N ASN A 95 -5.92 20.66 -15.50
CA ASN A 95 -6.45 19.36 -15.93
C ASN A 95 -7.97 19.35 -16.16
N TYR A 96 -8.63 20.48 -15.91
CA TYR A 96 -10.06 20.63 -16.13
C TYR A 96 -10.35 21.67 -17.18
N ILE A 97 -11.54 21.55 -17.76
CA ILE A 97 -12.10 22.54 -18.66
C ILE A 97 -13.56 22.78 -18.31
N THR A 98 -13.98 24.05 -18.30
CA THR A 98 -15.37 24.43 -18.03
C THR A 98 -16.07 24.79 -19.33
N ILE A 99 -17.11 24.05 -19.68
CA ILE A 99 -18.00 24.30 -20.83
C ILE A 99 -19.18 25.15 -20.32
N PRO A 100 -19.29 26.43 -20.70
CA PRO A 100 -20.35 27.26 -20.20
C PRO A 100 -21.75 26.80 -20.61
N ALA A 101 -22.77 27.17 -19.82
CA ALA A 101 -24.16 26.90 -20.11
C ALA A 101 -24.54 27.36 -21.53
N GLY A 102 -25.15 26.46 -22.31
CA GLY A 102 -25.56 26.71 -23.69
C GLY A 102 -24.41 26.99 -24.67
N GLN A 103 -23.16 26.71 -24.31
CA GLN A 103 -21.98 26.94 -25.14
C GLN A 103 -21.31 25.65 -25.58
N SER A 104 -20.36 25.78 -26.52
CA SER A 104 -19.55 24.68 -27.03
C SER A 104 -18.07 25.03 -26.95
N ILE A 105 -17.23 24.01 -26.78
CA ILE A 105 -15.78 24.08 -26.92
C ILE A 105 -15.40 23.28 -28.15
N ALA A 106 -14.60 23.89 -29.03
CA ALA A 106 -14.02 23.24 -30.20
C ALA A 106 -12.52 23.04 -29.96
N VAL A 107 -12.05 21.82 -30.17
CA VAL A 107 -10.65 21.42 -30.03
C VAL A 107 -10.17 20.82 -31.36
N ASN A 108 -9.06 21.35 -31.87
CA ASN A 108 -8.43 20.86 -33.08
C ASN A 108 -7.26 19.95 -32.71
N HIS A 109 -7.28 18.74 -33.26
CA HIS A 109 -6.30 17.71 -33.00
C HIS A 109 -5.42 17.50 -34.24
N THR A 110 -4.11 17.55 -34.02
CA THR A 110 -3.10 17.09 -34.97
C THR A 110 -2.52 15.78 -34.46
N VAL A 111 -2.50 14.76 -35.32
CA VAL A 111 -2.28 13.37 -34.88
C VAL A 111 -1.00 12.75 -35.42
N SER A 112 -0.27 13.42 -36.32
CA SER A 112 0.89 12.84 -37.01
C SER A 112 2.01 12.33 -36.10
N PRO A 113 2.39 12.99 -34.98
CA PRO A 113 3.42 12.44 -34.08
C PRO A 113 2.88 11.41 -33.08
N LEU A 114 1.55 11.23 -33.03
CA LEU A 114 0.88 10.47 -31.98
C LEU A 114 0.57 9.03 -32.38
N TYR A 115 0.70 8.69 -33.66
CA TYR A 115 0.40 7.34 -34.16
C TYR A 115 1.42 6.87 -35.18
N ASN A 116 1.66 5.56 -35.22
CA ASN A 116 2.59 4.94 -36.16
C ASN A 116 1.95 4.68 -37.55
N PHE A 117 1.69 5.75 -38.31
CA PHE A 117 1.16 5.65 -39.68
C PHE A 117 2.11 4.88 -40.63
N ALA A 118 3.42 5.00 -40.43
CA ALA A 118 4.44 4.39 -41.29
C ALA A 118 4.30 2.86 -41.36
N ALA A 119 3.93 2.22 -40.25
CA ALA A 119 3.73 0.77 -40.19
C ALA A 119 2.53 0.28 -41.01
N HIS A 120 1.56 1.15 -41.32
CA HIS A 120 0.32 0.78 -42.02
C HIS A 120 0.21 1.32 -43.46
N GLY A 121 1.13 2.20 -43.89
CA GLY A 121 1.20 2.71 -45.26
C GLY A 121 0.11 3.74 -45.61
N THR A 122 0.04 4.15 -46.88
CA THR A 122 -1.04 5.02 -47.36
C THR A 122 -2.40 4.31 -47.39
N GLY A 123 -3.50 5.07 -47.39
CA GLY A 123 -4.86 4.55 -47.44
C GLY A 123 -5.83 5.28 -46.51
N THR A 124 -7.00 4.68 -46.28
CA THR A 124 -8.04 5.28 -45.43
C THR A 124 -7.87 4.88 -43.97
N TYR A 125 -7.72 5.88 -43.11
CA TYR A 125 -7.65 5.75 -41.66
C TYR A 125 -8.99 6.13 -41.04
N THR A 126 -9.41 5.41 -40.00
CA THR A 126 -10.65 5.66 -39.26
C THR A 126 -10.35 6.04 -37.82
N PHE A 127 -10.87 7.20 -37.40
CA PHE A 127 -10.65 7.82 -36.10
C PHE A 127 -11.93 7.74 -35.28
N ALA A 128 -11.92 6.91 -34.23
CA ALA A 128 -12.98 6.84 -33.24
C ALA A 128 -12.60 7.70 -32.01
N PRO A 129 -13.40 8.71 -31.63
CA PRO A 129 -13.02 9.62 -30.54
C PRO A 129 -13.25 9.03 -29.15
N TRP A 130 -12.31 9.28 -28.24
CA TRP A 130 -12.51 9.05 -26.81
C TRP A 130 -13.40 10.13 -26.21
N THR A 131 -14.57 9.71 -25.73
CA THR A 131 -15.69 10.58 -25.34
C THR A 131 -16.26 10.12 -24.00
N ILE A 132 -15.33 9.93 -23.07
CA ILE A 132 -15.55 9.56 -21.67
C ILE A 132 -15.24 10.80 -20.84
N PHE A 133 -16.22 11.29 -20.08
CA PHE A 133 -16.10 12.54 -19.33
C PHE A 133 -16.38 12.32 -17.84
N GLN A 134 -15.51 12.86 -16.97
CA GLN A 134 -15.66 12.89 -15.52
C GLN A 134 -15.66 14.35 -15.05
N THR A 135 -16.44 14.69 -14.02
CA THR A 135 -16.49 16.06 -13.46
C THR A 135 -15.43 16.30 -12.40
N GLU A 136 -15.01 15.23 -11.75
CA GLU A 136 -14.04 15.20 -10.65
C GLU A 136 -13.37 13.82 -10.62
N PHE A 137 -12.20 13.74 -9.97
CA PHE A 137 -11.52 12.46 -9.74
C PHE A 137 -12.49 11.46 -9.09
N ASP A 138 -12.44 10.21 -9.54
CA ASP A 138 -13.27 9.12 -9.07
C ASP A 138 -14.78 9.22 -9.33
N SER A 139 -15.24 10.31 -9.96
CA SER A 139 -16.65 10.43 -10.34
C SER A 139 -17.05 9.43 -11.43
N LYS A 140 -18.33 9.05 -11.42
CA LYS A 140 -18.89 8.18 -12.46
C LYS A 140 -18.72 8.82 -13.85
N PRO A 141 -18.15 8.11 -14.84
CA PRO A 141 -17.96 8.65 -16.17
C PRO A 141 -19.27 8.73 -16.97
N LEU A 142 -19.40 9.78 -17.78
CA LEU A 142 -20.37 9.88 -18.87
C LEU A 142 -19.69 9.46 -20.17
N VAL A 143 -20.21 8.41 -20.82
CA VAL A 143 -19.74 7.94 -22.13
C VAL A 143 -20.73 8.36 -23.21
N ILE A 144 -20.25 9.03 -24.25
CA ILE A 144 -21.08 9.49 -25.38
C ILE A 144 -20.63 8.76 -26.64
N TYR A 145 -21.52 8.01 -27.28
CA TYR A 145 -21.17 7.41 -28.57
C TYR A 145 -21.12 8.47 -29.67
N VAL A 146 -19.97 8.58 -30.33
CA VAL A 146 -19.78 9.43 -31.52
C VAL A 146 -19.31 8.57 -32.67
N LYS A 147 -19.92 8.78 -33.84
CA LYS A 147 -19.56 8.06 -35.05
C LYS A 147 -18.10 8.39 -35.44
N PRO A 148 -17.27 7.37 -35.76
CA PRO A 148 -15.92 7.60 -36.28
C PRO A 148 -15.91 8.40 -37.59
N VAL A 149 -14.84 9.13 -37.83
CA VAL A 149 -14.56 9.82 -39.10
C VAL A 149 -13.41 9.13 -39.83
N SER A 150 -13.40 9.18 -41.16
CA SER A 150 -12.34 8.59 -41.97
C SER A 150 -11.63 9.63 -42.81
N VAL A 151 -10.31 9.50 -42.92
CA VAL A 151 -9.44 10.36 -43.73
C VAL A 151 -8.54 9.48 -44.59
N GLU A 152 -8.51 9.76 -45.89
CA GLU A 152 -7.57 9.12 -46.82
C GLU A 152 -6.23 9.86 -46.81
N VAL A 153 -5.13 9.11 -46.66
CA VAL A 153 -3.76 9.64 -46.77
C VAL A 153 -3.13 9.05 -48.03
N THR A 154 -2.72 9.91 -48.96
CA THR A 154 -2.36 9.48 -50.32
C THR A 154 -0.86 9.32 -50.56
N SER A 155 0.02 9.91 -49.73
CA SER A 155 1.47 9.86 -49.98
C SER A 155 2.32 9.72 -48.72
N ASP A 156 2.42 10.77 -47.90
CA ASP A 156 3.40 10.85 -46.81
C ASP A 156 2.81 10.31 -45.49
N VAL A 157 3.38 9.18 -45.07
CA VAL A 157 3.06 8.47 -43.81
C VAL A 157 4.32 8.24 -42.98
N GLU A 158 5.42 8.96 -43.27
CA GLU A 158 6.67 8.77 -42.57
C GLU A 158 6.55 9.12 -41.07
N THR A 159 7.33 8.43 -40.24
CA THR A 159 7.28 8.64 -38.79
C THR A 159 7.66 10.07 -38.41
N ARG A 160 6.92 10.65 -37.45
CA ARG A 160 7.23 11.94 -36.82
C ARG A 160 7.55 11.70 -35.35
N PRO A 161 8.78 11.98 -34.88
CA PRO A 161 9.10 11.81 -33.47
C PRO A 161 8.38 12.90 -32.66
N LEU A 162 7.68 12.50 -31.59
CA LEU A 162 7.02 13.44 -30.69
C LEU A 162 8.03 14.31 -29.94
N PHE A 163 9.16 13.74 -29.53
CA PHE A 163 10.26 14.44 -28.86
C PHE A 163 11.55 14.33 -29.68
N PRO A 164 12.39 15.38 -29.72
CA PRO A 164 13.73 15.27 -30.29
C PRO A 164 14.51 14.16 -29.57
N SER A 165 15.28 13.36 -30.31
CA SER A 165 16.20 12.40 -29.69
C SER A 165 17.21 13.18 -28.83
N SER A 166 17.06 13.15 -27.50
CA SER A 166 17.96 13.84 -26.58
C SER A 166 18.89 12.86 -25.88
N GLU A 167 20.15 13.28 -25.75
CA GLU A 167 21.27 12.51 -25.25
C GLU A 167 21.03 11.88 -23.87
N SER A 168 21.66 10.71 -23.72
CA SER A 168 21.85 9.93 -22.50
C SER A 168 22.03 10.82 -21.26
N GLY A 169 20.98 10.89 -20.45
CA GLY A 169 21.00 11.48 -19.11
C GLY A 169 21.34 10.46 -18.05
N SER A 170 21.91 10.94 -16.94
CA SER A 170 22.25 10.12 -15.78
C SER A 170 21.00 9.43 -15.20
N ASN A 171 21.05 8.10 -15.17
CA ASN A 171 20.03 7.22 -14.58
C ASN A 171 19.92 7.49 -13.08
N SER A 172 18.73 7.82 -12.58
CA SER A 172 18.42 7.77 -11.15
C SER A 172 17.45 6.60 -10.91
N ARG A 173 18.01 5.39 -10.76
CA ARG A 173 17.22 4.23 -10.33
C ARG A 173 17.05 4.32 -8.82
N THR A 174 15.88 4.74 -8.37
CA THR A 174 15.54 4.81 -6.94
C THR A 174 14.63 3.65 -6.55
N ASN A 175 14.53 3.38 -5.25
CA ASN A 175 13.78 2.29 -4.63
C ASN A 175 12.29 2.21 -5.03
N MET A 176 11.71 3.28 -5.62
CA MET A 176 10.28 3.36 -6.01
C MET A 176 9.85 2.28 -7.03
N HIS A 177 10.74 1.89 -7.93
CA HIS A 177 10.46 0.85 -8.94
C HIS A 177 10.37 -0.55 -8.32
N ALA A 178 11.07 -0.79 -7.21
CA ALA A 178 11.00 -2.08 -6.52
C ALA A 178 9.65 -2.29 -5.83
N GLU A 179 9.06 -1.23 -5.29
CA GLU A 179 7.74 -1.25 -4.65
C GLU A 179 6.65 -1.60 -5.67
N ALA A 180 6.53 -0.86 -6.78
CA ALA A 180 5.53 -1.14 -7.82
C ALA A 180 5.63 -2.55 -8.43
N ARG A 181 6.85 -3.09 -8.53
CA ARG A 181 7.07 -4.47 -8.97
C ARG A 181 6.63 -5.50 -7.94
N SER A 182 6.84 -5.21 -6.66
CA SER A 182 6.37 -6.02 -5.55
C SER A 182 4.85 -6.09 -5.52
N LEU A 183 4.22 -4.92 -5.63
CA LEU A 183 2.79 -4.74 -5.81
C LEU A 183 2.28 -5.63 -6.97
N ALA A 184 2.73 -5.38 -8.20
CA ALA A 184 2.34 -6.19 -9.36
C ALA A 184 2.53 -7.71 -9.17
N GLY A 185 3.61 -8.16 -8.53
CA GLY A 185 3.84 -9.58 -8.24
C GLY A 185 2.80 -10.17 -7.29
N GLY A 186 2.38 -9.38 -6.29
CA GLY A 186 1.25 -9.68 -5.41
C GLY A 186 -0.06 -9.85 -6.16
N ALA A 187 -0.43 -8.85 -6.96
CA ALA A 187 -1.64 -8.88 -7.78
C ALA A 187 -1.65 -10.05 -8.78
N ALA A 188 -0.51 -10.39 -9.40
CA ALA A 188 -0.39 -11.55 -10.27
C ALA A 188 -0.77 -12.85 -9.53
N TYR A 189 -0.19 -13.09 -8.36
CA TYR A 189 -0.53 -14.28 -7.58
C TYR A 189 -1.98 -14.28 -7.14
N ASP A 190 -2.51 -13.13 -6.75
CA ASP A 190 -3.91 -13.02 -6.34
C ASP A 190 -4.86 -13.45 -7.44
N VAL A 191 -4.66 -12.86 -8.63
CA VAL A 191 -5.42 -13.17 -9.83
C VAL A 191 -5.41 -14.66 -10.10
N ARG A 192 -4.36 -15.42 -9.75
CA ARG A 192 -4.30 -16.90 -9.89
C ARG A 192 -4.90 -17.68 -8.72
N SER A 193 -4.60 -17.27 -7.49
CA SER A 193 -4.88 -18.02 -6.26
C SER A 193 -6.30 -17.80 -5.73
N ARG A 194 -6.89 -16.62 -5.98
CA ARG A 194 -8.24 -16.25 -5.56
C ARG A 194 -9.12 -15.87 -6.77
N PRO A 195 -9.47 -16.83 -7.66
CA PRO A 195 -10.26 -16.60 -8.89
C PRO A 195 -11.57 -15.83 -8.71
N GLU A 196 -12.17 -15.93 -7.53
CA GLU A 196 -13.49 -15.39 -7.20
C GLU A 196 -13.41 -14.31 -6.11
N SER A 197 -12.24 -13.67 -5.94
CA SER A 197 -12.09 -12.59 -4.97
C SER A 197 -13.04 -11.43 -5.28
N THR A 198 -13.49 -10.75 -4.23
CA THR A 198 -14.30 -9.53 -4.38
C THR A 198 -13.56 -8.48 -5.20
N GLU A 199 -12.23 -8.44 -5.07
CA GLU A 199 -11.34 -7.52 -5.76
C GLU A 199 -11.25 -7.86 -7.25
N TRP A 200 -11.11 -9.15 -7.61
CA TRP A 200 -11.16 -9.59 -9.00
C TRP A 200 -12.45 -9.14 -9.70
N HIS A 201 -13.60 -9.36 -9.05
CA HIS A 201 -14.90 -8.99 -9.60
C HIS A 201 -15.09 -7.47 -9.70
N LYS A 202 -14.54 -6.70 -8.76
CA LYS A 202 -14.57 -5.23 -8.78
C LYS A 202 -13.74 -4.67 -9.95
N PHE A 203 -12.50 -5.11 -10.12
CA PHE A 203 -11.54 -4.41 -11.01
C PHE A 203 -11.35 -5.04 -12.38
N PHE A 204 -11.63 -6.33 -12.59
CA PHE A 204 -11.52 -6.94 -13.91
C PHE A 204 -12.79 -7.74 -14.23
N GLY A 205 -13.01 -8.85 -13.54
CA GLY A 205 -14.25 -9.64 -13.54
C GLY A 205 -14.81 -10.03 -14.92
N GLY A 206 -16.00 -10.62 -14.90
CA GLY A 206 -16.77 -10.93 -16.12
C GLY A 206 -16.07 -11.90 -17.07
N ASN A 207 -16.10 -11.59 -18.36
CA ASN A 207 -15.61 -12.47 -19.43
C ASN A 207 -14.12 -12.29 -19.76
N LEU A 208 -13.37 -11.50 -18.96
CA LEU A 208 -11.94 -11.34 -19.17
C LEU A 208 -11.21 -12.65 -18.88
N ASN A 209 -10.22 -12.96 -19.72
CA ASN A 209 -9.32 -14.06 -19.45
C ASN A 209 -8.37 -13.67 -18.30
N ARG A 210 -8.48 -14.40 -17.19
CA ARG A 210 -7.61 -14.21 -16.01
C ARG A 210 -6.14 -14.37 -16.33
N ASP A 211 -5.79 -15.26 -17.26
CA ASP A 211 -4.39 -15.47 -17.63
C ASP A 211 -3.80 -14.24 -18.33
N ASP A 212 -4.61 -13.48 -19.06
CA ASP A 212 -4.15 -12.24 -19.72
C ASP A 212 -3.91 -11.13 -18.69
N VAL A 213 -4.77 -11.02 -17.66
CA VAL A 213 -4.58 -10.05 -16.56
C VAL A 213 -3.37 -10.43 -15.71
N TRP A 214 -3.27 -11.71 -15.34
CA TRP A 214 -2.11 -12.27 -14.63
C TRP A 214 -0.81 -11.96 -15.38
N TRP A 215 -0.78 -12.23 -16.68
CA TRP A 215 0.40 -12.04 -17.52
C TRP A 215 0.87 -10.59 -17.53
N ARG A 216 -0.05 -9.63 -17.55
CA ARG A 216 0.32 -8.19 -17.49
C ARG A 216 0.94 -7.80 -16.15
N TYR A 217 0.41 -8.31 -15.05
CA TYR A 217 1.04 -8.12 -13.75
C TYR A 217 2.41 -8.81 -13.66
N ASP A 218 2.55 -10.01 -14.21
CA ASP A 218 3.82 -10.75 -14.26
C ASP A 218 4.89 -10.01 -15.09
N LEU A 219 4.49 -9.40 -16.22
CA LEU A 219 5.35 -8.53 -17.01
C LEU A 219 5.85 -7.32 -16.21
N ILE A 220 4.97 -6.66 -15.45
CA ILE A 220 5.36 -5.53 -14.59
C ILE A 220 6.30 -5.99 -13.49
N ALA A 221 5.96 -7.06 -12.76
CA ALA A 221 6.80 -7.63 -11.70
C ALA A 221 8.19 -8.04 -12.23
N GLY A 222 8.22 -8.58 -13.45
CA GLY A 222 9.40 -9.01 -14.19
C GLY A 222 10.16 -7.92 -14.94
N ASP A 223 9.79 -6.63 -14.81
CA ASP A 223 10.49 -5.46 -15.39
C ASP A 223 11.84 -5.23 -14.69
N LEU A 224 12.73 -6.21 -14.79
CA LEU A 224 14.07 -6.22 -14.23
C LEU A 224 15.06 -5.55 -15.18
N PRO A 225 16.23 -5.10 -14.67
CA PRO A 225 17.34 -4.65 -15.52
C PRO A 225 17.76 -5.67 -16.59
N SER A 226 17.53 -6.97 -16.35
CA SER A 226 17.79 -8.06 -17.29
C SER A 226 16.78 -8.14 -18.44
N SER A 227 15.60 -7.53 -18.29
CA SER A 227 14.48 -7.60 -19.24
C SER A 227 14.48 -6.44 -20.25
N GLY A 228 15.35 -5.45 -20.07
CA GLY A 228 15.47 -4.27 -20.92
C GLY A 228 16.00 -3.05 -20.16
N ASN A 229 16.29 -1.96 -20.89
CA ASN A 229 16.80 -0.73 -20.31
C ASN A 229 15.77 0.41 -20.45
N ARG A 230 14.66 0.28 -19.72
CA ARG A 230 13.73 1.39 -19.47
C ARG A 230 14.40 2.45 -18.62
N GLN A 231 14.20 3.73 -18.95
CA GLN A 231 14.63 4.82 -18.08
C GLN A 231 13.46 5.37 -17.28
N ILE A 232 13.75 5.69 -16.02
CA ILE A 232 12.86 6.46 -15.15
C ILE A 232 13.61 7.75 -14.84
N TYR A 233 13.04 8.88 -15.25
CA TYR A 233 13.61 10.21 -15.07
C TYR A 233 12.86 10.95 -13.98
N CYS A 234 13.58 11.64 -13.08
CA CYS A 234 12.97 12.49 -12.04
C CYS A 234 13.36 13.97 -12.20
N ASN A 235 14.07 14.32 -13.28
CA ASN A 235 14.63 15.64 -13.53
C ASN A 235 14.57 16.02 -15.02
N ARG A 236 13.68 15.37 -15.77
CA ARG A 236 13.45 15.62 -17.19
C ARG A 236 11.96 15.73 -17.41
N ASP A 237 11.58 16.69 -18.25
CA ASP A 237 10.22 16.90 -18.70
C ASP A 237 10.25 17.29 -20.19
N PRO A 238 10.61 16.36 -21.10
CA PRO A 238 10.58 16.64 -22.54
C PRO A 238 9.19 17.02 -23.07
N ALA A 239 8.12 16.64 -22.36
CA ALA A 239 6.75 16.95 -22.75
C ALA A 239 6.27 18.32 -22.24
N GLY A 240 6.96 18.89 -21.24
CA GLY A 240 6.57 20.16 -20.61
C GLY A 240 5.25 20.06 -19.85
N ILE A 241 4.96 18.90 -19.24
CA ILE A 241 3.67 18.63 -18.58
C ILE A 241 3.78 18.38 -17.07
N CYS A 242 4.97 18.44 -16.49
CA CYS A 242 5.16 18.09 -15.08
C CYS A 242 4.55 19.09 -14.09
N ASP A 243 4.07 20.24 -14.54
CA ASP A 243 3.27 21.16 -13.73
C ASP A 243 1.86 20.61 -13.44
N ARG A 244 1.36 19.71 -14.28
CA ARG A 244 -0.01 19.16 -14.24
C ARG A 244 -0.08 17.63 -14.19
N ALA A 245 1.05 16.95 -14.08
CA ALA A 245 1.11 15.50 -13.95
C ALA A 245 1.84 15.07 -12.67
N ALA A 246 1.48 13.91 -12.13
CA ALA A 246 2.29 13.20 -11.15
C ALA A 246 3.43 12.44 -11.86
N ALA A 247 3.11 11.78 -12.96
CA ALA A 247 4.07 11.10 -13.82
C ALA A 247 3.49 10.99 -15.24
N TYR A 248 4.34 10.61 -16.19
CA TYR A 248 3.89 10.22 -17.53
C TYR A 248 4.88 9.26 -18.21
N VAL A 249 4.38 8.51 -19.19
CA VAL A 249 5.15 7.57 -20.01
C VAL A 249 5.16 8.01 -21.47
N SER A 250 6.33 7.94 -22.09
CA SER A 250 6.50 8.12 -23.54
C SER A 250 6.70 6.75 -24.20
N LEU A 251 5.79 6.34 -25.09
CA LEU A 251 5.82 5.03 -25.74
C LEU A 251 6.33 5.10 -27.18
N VAL A 252 7.18 4.16 -27.56
CA VAL A 252 7.54 3.90 -28.96
C VAL A 252 7.11 2.49 -29.31
N MET A 253 6.24 2.37 -30.30
CA MET A 253 5.63 1.11 -30.73
C MET A 253 6.09 0.73 -32.14
N SER A 254 6.41 -0.55 -32.35
CA SER A 254 6.70 -1.11 -33.68
C SER A 254 6.17 -2.53 -33.82
N GLY A 255 5.40 -2.80 -34.87
CA GLY A 255 4.81 -4.11 -35.12
C GLY A 255 3.94 -4.62 -33.97
N GLY A 256 3.22 -3.72 -33.28
CA GLY A 256 2.40 -4.04 -32.10
C GLY A 256 3.19 -4.26 -30.80
N ASN A 257 4.53 -4.14 -30.82
CA ASN A 257 5.37 -4.31 -29.64
C ASN A 257 5.89 -2.97 -29.14
N ILE A 258 6.05 -2.87 -27.81
CA ILE A 258 6.76 -1.75 -27.18
C ILE A 258 8.27 -1.93 -27.43
N ILE A 259 8.89 -0.96 -28.11
CA ILE A 259 10.33 -0.96 -28.38
C ILE A 259 11.11 0.05 -27.53
N SER A 260 10.43 1.05 -26.96
CA SER A 260 10.94 1.98 -25.96
C SER A 260 9.76 2.56 -25.18
N SER A 261 9.98 2.90 -23.90
CA SER A 261 8.89 3.25 -22.99
C SER A 261 9.43 3.89 -21.71
N ASP A 262 9.95 5.10 -21.82
CA ASP A 262 10.53 5.83 -20.68
C ASP A 262 9.46 6.47 -19.80
N VAL A 263 9.70 6.45 -18.48
CA VAL A 263 8.83 7.02 -17.45
C VAL A 263 9.45 8.34 -16.96
N TYR A 264 8.62 9.35 -16.77
CA TYR A 264 9.01 10.67 -16.28
C TYR A 264 8.20 10.99 -15.03
N ILE A 265 8.89 11.17 -13.91
CA ILE A 265 8.33 11.47 -12.60
C ILE A 265 8.38 12.97 -12.38
N CYS A 266 7.24 13.55 -12.02
CA CYS A 266 7.07 14.98 -11.80
C CYS A 266 7.02 15.31 -10.31
N ASP A 267 7.16 16.59 -9.94
CA ASP A 267 7.28 16.98 -8.52
C ASP A 267 6.04 16.60 -7.69
N HIS A 268 4.85 16.64 -8.27
CA HIS A 268 3.61 16.30 -7.56
C HIS A 268 3.57 14.84 -7.09
N TYR A 269 4.25 13.91 -7.79
CA TYR A 269 4.36 12.51 -7.36
C TYR A 269 4.84 12.39 -5.92
N PHE A 270 5.79 13.21 -5.50
CA PHE A 270 6.37 13.12 -4.15
C PHE A 270 5.42 13.57 -3.02
N ASN A 271 4.23 14.07 -3.36
CA ASN A 271 3.18 14.39 -2.40
C ASN A 271 2.23 13.22 -2.12
N TYR A 272 2.30 12.15 -2.91
CA TYR A 272 1.49 10.97 -2.67
C TYR A 272 1.94 10.24 -1.40
N PRO A 273 1.01 9.64 -0.65
CA PRO A 273 1.37 8.85 0.51
C PRO A 273 2.09 7.55 0.08
N PRO A 274 2.94 6.96 0.96
CA PRO A 274 3.44 5.60 0.75
C PRO A 274 2.28 4.61 0.59
N SER A 275 2.46 3.52 -0.16
CA SER A 275 1.38 2.55 -0.38
C SER A 275 0.84 1.93 0.91
N SER A 276 1.68 1.89 1.95
CA SER A 276 1.28 1.42 3.28
C SER A 276 0.11 2.24 3.88
N HIS A 277 0.09 3.56 3.65
CA HIS A 277 -0.95 4.45 4.16
C HIS A 277 -2.33 4.25 3.48
N VAL A 278 -2.37 3.54 2.35
CA VAL A 278 -3.61 3.22 1.64
C VAL A 278 -4.33 2.03 2.29
N CYS A 279 -3.59 1.06 2.82
CA CYS A 279 -4.14 -0.16 3.41
C CYS A 279 -4.98 0.07 4.68
N ASN A 280 -4.96 1.29 5.24
CA ASN A 280 -5.70 1.67 6.44
C ASN A 280 -6.93 2.57 6.18
N ARG A 281 -7.33 2.77 4.92
CA ARG A 281 -8.51 3.57 4.54
C ARG A 281 -9.43 2.80 3.60
N PRO A 282 -10.74 3.13 3.56
CA PRO A 282 -11.58 2.69 2.46
C PRO A 282 -10.93 3.10 1.14
N ILE A 283 -10.82 2.17 0.20
CA ILE A 283 -10.11 2.39 -1.07
C ILE A 283 -10.72 3.55 -1.88
N GLU A 284 -12.01 3.81 -1.67
CA GLU A 284 -12.77 4.93 -2.24
C GLU A 284 -12.37 6.30 -1.65
N GLU A 285 -11.58 6.33 -0.57
CA GLU A 285 -11.05 7.57 0.03
C GLU A 285 -9.58 7.83 -0.33
N VAL A 286 -9.01 7.04 -1.24
CA VAL A 286 -7.59 7.09 -1.57
C VAL A 286 -7.39 7.54 -3.01
N GLY A 287 -6.73 8.69 -3.17
CA GLY A 287 -6.41 9.29 -4.47
C GLY A 287 -5.21 8.70 -5.20
N GLY A 288 -4.59 7.65 -4.64
CA GLY A 288 -3.37 6.99 -5.13
C GLY A 288 -2.28 6.86 -4.06
N SER A 289 -1.17 6.21 -4.40
CA SER A 289 0.05 6.14 -3.57
C SER A 289 1.32 6.26 -4.40
N LEU A 290 2.47 6.42 -3.75
CA LEU A 290 3.77 6.38 -4.42
C LEU A 290 3.95 5.07 -5.23
N GLY A 291 3.69 3.92 -4.63
CA GLY A 291 3.77 2.64 -5.35
C GLY A 291 2.69 2.48 -6.41
N GLY A 292 1.48 2.97 -6.15
CA GLY A 292 0.33 2.92 -7.06
C GLY A 292 0.54 3.72 -8.33
N VAL A 293 1.01 4.96 -8.23
CA VAL A 293 1.32 5.81 -9.39
C VAL A 293 2.42 5.18 -10.24
N ILE A 294 3.48 4.61 -9.64
CA ILE A 294 4.50 3.91 -10.44
C ILE A 294 3.93 2.64 -11.08
N LEU A 295 3.05 1.90 -10.40
CA LEU A 295 2.38 0.72 -10.98
C LEU A 295 1.50 1.11 -12.17
N HIS A 296 0.73 2.19 -12.05
CA HIS A 296 -0.04 2.79 -13.15
C HIS A 296 0.86 3.04 -14.36
N GLU A 297 1.95 3.78 -14.18
CA GLU A 297 2.86 4.11 -15.28
C GLU A 297 3.57 2.87 -15.86
N LEU A 298 3.96 1.91 -15.01
CA LEU A 298 4.54 0.65 -15.48
C LEU A 298 3.55 -0.18 -16.30
N SER A 299 2.25 -0.09 -16.03
CA SER A 299 1.22 -0.74 -16.85
C SER A 299 1.22 -0.20 -18.29
N HIS A 300 1.41 1.12 -18.49
CA HIS A 300 1.63 1.69 -19.81
C HIS A 300 2.93 1.17 -20.42
N ALA A 301 4.00 1.24 -19.64
CA ALA A 301 5.36 1.01 -20.10
C ALA A 301 5.64 -0.46 -20.47
N THR A 302 4.87 -1.41 -19.93
CA THR A 302 5.04 -2.85 -20.14
C THR A 302 3.89 -3.50 -20.92
N ALA A 303 2.67 -2.99 -20.79
CA ALA A 303 1.46 -3.61 -21.36
C ALA A 303 0.65 -2.67 -22.26
N ALA A 304 1.10 -1.43 -22.48
CA ALA A 304 0.46 -0.43 -23.31
C ALA A 304 -1.03 -0.22 -22.97
N THR A 305 -1.35 -0.24 -21.67
CA THR A 305 -2.66 0.25 -21.16
C THR A 305 -2.88 1.70 -21.57
N GLY A 306 -4.12 2.18 -21.55
CA GLY A 306 -4.52 3.57 -21.73
C GLY A 306 -5.16 4.15 -20.47
N ASP A 307 -5.55 5.41 -20.57
CA ASP A 307 -6.17 6.19 -19.49
C ASP A 307 -7.63 6.46 -19.84
N HIS A 308 -8.51 5.50 -19.54
CA HIS A 308 -9.93 5.59 -19.92
C HIS A 308 -10.75 6.40 -18.90
N VAL A 309 -10.46 6.19 -17.61
CA VAL A 309 -11.05 6.91 -16.47
C VAL A 309 -10.07 6.90 -15.31
N TYR A 310 -10.25 7.84 -14.39
CA TYR A 310 -9.41 8.00 -13.22
C TYR A 310 -10.17 7.81 -11.90
N GLY A 311 -9.58 7.06 -10.99
CA GLY A 311 -10.07 6.81 -9.63
C GLY A 311 -10.70 5.43 -9.40
N CYS A 312 -10.59 4.95 -8.16
CA CYS A 312 -10.95 3.59 -7.73
C CYS A 312 -12.43 3.20 -7.95
N GLY A 313 -13.38 4.04 -7.56
CA GLY A 313 -14.81 3.90 -7.82
C GLY A 313 -15.15 4.01 -9.31
N ALA A 314 -14.52 4.93 -10.04
CA ALA A 314 -14.76 5.12 -11.48
C ALA A 314 -14.37 3.87 -12.29
N VAL A 315 -13.21 3.28 -12.01
CA VAL A 315 -12.72 2.09 -12.73
C VAL A 315 -13.57 0.85 -12.56
N GLN A 316 -14.31 0.74 -11.44
CA GLN A 316 -15.21 -0.39 -11.18
C GLN A 316 -16.41 -0.39 -12.13
N GLY A 317 -16.83 0.79 -12.60
CA GLY A 317 -17.97 0.97 -13.51
C GLY A 317 -17.66 0.75 -14.99
N LEU A 318 -16.40 0.54 -15.36
CA LEU A 318 -15.99 0.36 -16.75
C LEU A 318 -16.51 -0.95 -17.37
N ARG A 319 -16.67 -0.94 -18.70
CA ARG A 319 -16.88 -2.18 -19.47
C ARG A 319 -15.65 -3.08 -19.36
N HIS A 320 -15.84 -4.40 -19.34
CA HIS A 320 -14.75 -5.36 -19.08
C HIS A 320 -13.52 -5.20 -20.00
N ASP A 321 -13.70 -5.00 -21.31
CA ASP A 321 -12.60 -4.73 -22.25
C ASP A 321 -11.83 -3.42 -21.94
N LEU A 322 -12.54 -2.40 -21.44
CA LEU A 322 -11.91 -1.15 -20.98
C LEU A 322 -11.19 -1.35 -19.65
N LYS A 323 -11.74 -2.13 -18.71
CA LYS A 323 -11.05 -2.50 -17.46
C LYS A 323 -9.70 -3.14 -17.75
N PHE A 324 -9.65 -4.07 -18.71
CA PHE A 324 -8.41 -4.72 -19.12
C PHE A 324 -7.40 -3.72 -19.69
N THR A 325 -7.83 -2.67 -20.36
CA THR A 325 -6.93 -1.73 -21.04
C THR A 325 -6.73 -0.42 -20.28
N ASN A 326 -7.26 -0.26 -19.07
CA ASN A 326 -7.13 0.96 -18.27
C ASN A 326 -5.99 0.83 -17.25
N ALA A 327 -5.12 1.83 -17.10
CA ALA A 327 -4.01 1.79 -16.15
C ALA A 327 -4.45 1.82 -14.68
N ASP A 328 -5.42 2.69 -14.32
CA ASP A 328 -5.95 2.75 -12.95
C ASP A 328 -6.59 1.43 -12.48
N ASN A 329 -7.10 0.59 -13.41
CA ASN A 329 -7.58 -0.74 -13.04
C ASN A 329 -6.46 -1.64 -12.49
N TYR A 330 -5.21 -1.45 -12.94
CA TYR A 330 -4.04 -2.15 -12.40
C TYR A 330 -3.54 -1.52 -11.11
N GLU A 331 -3.56 -0.19 -11.00
CA GLU A 331 -3.19 0.52 -9.77
C GLU A 331 -4.09 0.10 -8.59
N PHE A 332 -5.41 0.19 -8.75
CA PHE A 332 -6.34 -0.03 -7.63
C PHE A 332 -6.64 -1.50 -7.36
N ALA A 333 -6.39 -2.40 -8.30
CA ALA A 333 -6.51 -3.83 -8.05
C ALA A 333 -5.35 -4.36 -7.19
N ASP A 334 -4.25 -3.64 -7.02
CA ASP A 334 -3.09 -4.15 -6.31
C ASP A 334 -3.19 -4.10 -4.76
N PHE A 335 -4.21 -3.44 -4.21
CA PHE A 335 -4.52 -3.51 -2.77
C PHE A 335 -5.02 -4.91 -2.30
N MET A 336 -4.66 -5.96 -3.03
CA MET A 336 -4.90 -7.39 -2.84
C MET A 336 -3.88 -8.08 -1.91
N LEU A 337 -2.91 -7.37 -1.31
CA LEU A 337 -1.87 -7.98 -0.49
C LEU A 337 -2.23 -7.99 1.00
N ASP A 338 -2.18 -9.18 1.58
CA ASP A 338 -2.38 -9.49 2.99
C ASP A 338 -1.06 -9.31 3.79
N PRO A 339 -0.86 -8.22 4.55
CA PRO A 339 0.34 -8.00 5.34
C PRO A 339 0.52 -9.00 6.49
N PHE A 340 1.75 -9.46 6.73
CA PHE A 340 2.12 -10.29 7.88
C PHE A 340 2.56 -9.44 9.06
N VAL A 341 2.14 -9.77 10.29
CA VAL A 341 2.71 -9.22 11.52
C VAL A 341 4.16 -9.71 11.63
N LYS A 342 5.13 -8.79 11.65
CA LYS A 342 6.56 -9.17 11.65
C LYS A 342 7.10 -9.48 13.03
N PHE A 343 6.57 -8.87 14.08
CA PHE A 343 7.14 -8.94 15.42
C PHE A 343 6.99 -10.33 16.07
N GLY A 344 8.03 -10.80 16.77
CA GLY A 344 8.03 -12.14 17.40
C GLY A 344 8.14 -13.30 16.39
N THR A 345 8.42 -13.01 15.12
CA THR A 345 8.62 -14.00 14.05
C THR A 345 10.05 -13.93 13.51
N VAL A 346 10.40 -14.83 12.59
CA VAL A 346 11.68 -14.75 11.84
C VAL A 346 11.78 -13.55 10.90
N LEU A 347 10.69 -12.79 10.72
CA LEU A 347 10.66 -11.55 9.94
C LEU A 347 10.99 -10.31 10.78
N ASP A 348 11.14 -10.47 12.09
CA ASP A 348 11.54 -9.40 13.00
C ASP A 348 13.03 -9.08 12.84
N LEU A 349 13.38 -7.79 12.93
CA LEU A 349 14.77 -7.31 12.95
C LEU A 349 15.23 -6.93 14.36
N LEU A 350 14.30 -6.95 15.32
CA LEU A 350 14.56 -6.69 16.73
C LEU A 350 15.02 -7.97 17.42
N PRO A 351 15.69 -7.88 18.59
CA PRO A 351 16.18 -9.03 19.34
C PRO A 351 15.04 -9.76 20.08
N THR A 352 14.02 -10.19 19.35
CA THR A 352 12.82 -10.89 19.84
C THR A 352 13.01 -12.40 19.88
N SER A 353 12.03 -13.12 20.46
CA SER A 353 12.05 -14.58 20.58
C SER A 353 11.68 -15.29 19.26
N SER A 354 12.40 -14.97 18.18
CA SER A 354 12.18 -15.51 16.83
C SER A 354 12.63 -16.97 16.64
N PHE A 355 13.35 -17.53 17.63
CA PHE A 355 13.85 -18.90 17.62
C PHE A 355 13.58 -19.63 18.93
N ASN A 356 13.25 -20.91 18.85
CA ASN A 356 13.35 -21.86 19.95
C ASN A 356 14.78 -22.41 19.97
N VAL A 357 15.55 -22.05 21.00
CA VAL A 357 16.98 -22.43 21.11
C VAL A 357 17.16 -23.50 22.17
N LYS A 358 17.85 -24.60 21.81
CA LYS A 358 18.12 -25.72 22.71
C LYS A 358 19.55 -26.25 22.56
N LYS A 359 20.07 -26.83 23.64
CA LYS A 359 21.31 -27.63 23.65
C LYS A 359 20.94 -29.06 24.06
N GLY A 360 20.89 -29.97 23.10
CA GLY A 360 20.24 -31.27 23.29
C GLY A 360 18.75 -31.06 23.62
N GLU A 361 18.31 -31.58 24.76
CA GLU A 361 16.93 -31.42 25.26
C GLU A 361 16.74 -30.18 26.15
N GLN A 362 17.83 -29.48 26.51
CA GLN A 362 17.76 -28.34 27.42
C GLN A 362 17.46 -27.06 26.64
N ALA A 363 16.34 -26.41 26.93
CA ALA A 363 16.01 -25.08 26.40
C ALA A 363 16.99 -24.02 26.94
N VAL A 364 17.42 -23.12 26.06
CA VAL A 364 18.23 -21.96 26.42
C VAL A 364 17.29 -20.80 26.73
N THR A 365 17.50 -20.15 27.88
CA THR A 365 16.63 -19.05 28.33
C THR A 365 16.76 -17.84 27.41
N PHE A 366 15.63 -17.31 26.98
CA PHE A 366 15.55 -16.05 26.23
C PHE A 366 15.81 -14.85 27.17
N SER A 367 16.59 -13.89 26.69
CA SER A 367 17.05 -12.69 27.38
C SER A 367 17.01 -11.46 26.45
N GLY A 368 16.00 -11.41 25.57
CA GLY A 368 15.82 -10.35 24.59
C GLY A 368 14.65 -9.42 24.90
N VAL A 369 13.93 -9.02 23.85
CA VAL A 369 12.79 -8.11 23.92
C VAL A 369 11.50 -8.83 23.56
N GLU A 370 10.45 -8.65 24.34
CA GLU A 370 9.06 -9.03 24.00
C GLU A 370 8.27 -7.76 23.68
N ILE A 371 7.35 -7.79 22.72
CA ILE A 371 6.78 -6.63 22.03
C ILE A 371 5.26 -6.75 21.90
N VAL A 372 4.54 -5.68 22.25
CA VAL A 372 3.18 -5.46 21.73
C VAL A 372 3.25 -4.67 20.41
N PRO A 373 2.83 -5.27 19.27
CA PRO A 373 2.78 -4.57 18.00
C PRO A 373 1.64 -3.54 17.99
N ALA A 374 1.88 -2.34 17.45
CA ALA A 374 0.84 -1.37 17.17
C ALA A 374 0.12 -1.78 15.86
N LEU A 375 -0.87 -2.67 15.99
CA LEU A 375 -1.54 -3.34 14.86
C LEU A 375 -2.38 -2.41 13.97
N ASP A 376 -2.58 -1.17 14.38
CA ASP A 376 -3.17 -0.08 13.59
C ASP A 376 -2.11 0.78 12.87
N THR A 377 -0.84 0.32 12.86
CA THR A 377 0.26 0.99 12.18
C THR A 377 0.99 0.05 11.22
N ASP A 378 1.27 0.51 10.00
CA ASP A 378 1.94 -0.30 8.96
C ASP A 378 3.32 -0.81 9.38
N ALA A 379 3.98 -0.05 10.23
CA ALA A 379 5.29 -0.41 10.73
C ALA A 379 5.25 -1.71 11.57
N ALA A 380 4.08 -2.22 11.96
CA ALA A 380 3.94 -3.55 12.56
C ALA A 380 3.94 -4.72 11.57
N PHE A 381 3.87 -4.42 10.28
CA PHE A 381 3.68 -5.41 9.24
C PHE A 381 4.85 -5.49 8.26
N VAL A 382 4.89 -6.61 7.54
CA VAL A 382 5.77 -6.86 6.40
C VAL A 382 4.99 -7.60 5.33
N THR A 383 5.17 -7.21 4.08
CA THR A 383 4.57 -7.88 2.93
C THR A 383 5.62 -8.76 2.28
N ILE A 384 5.34 -10.06 2.19
CA ILE A 384 6.14 -10.98 1.38
C ILE A 384 5.48 -11.01 -0.01
N PRO A 385 6.13 -10.48 -1.06
CA PRO A 385 5.55 -10.51 -2.39
C PRO A 385 5.36 -11.96 -2.80
N ALA A 386 4.27 -12.28 -3.49
CA ALA A 386 4.02 -13.64 -3.89
C ALA A 386 5.09 -14.14 -4.88
N GLY A 387 5.62 -15.36 -4.64
CA GLY A 387 6.79 -15.89 -5.34
C GLY A 387 8.14 -15.24 -4.97
N GLY A 388 8.09 -14.15 -4.19
CA GLY A 388 9.24 -13.52 -3.56
C GLY A 388 9.67 -14.26 -2.30
N SER A 389 10.91 -14.02 -1.90
CA SER A 389 11.47 -14.50 -0.64
C SER A 389 12.03 -13.29 0.11
N ILE A 390 11.79 -13.23 1.41
CA ILE A 390 12.48 -12.29 2.29
C ILE A 390 13.62 -13.05 2.97
N ALA A 391 14.82 -12.48 2.92
CA ALA A 391 15.97 -12.95 3.67
C ALA A 391 16.24 -11.96 4.81
N VAL A 392 16.19 -12.44 6.05
CA VAL A 392 16.47 -11.66 7.26
C VAL A 392 17.67 -12.26 7.97
N ASN A 393 18.67 -11.43 8.27
CA ASN A 393 19.83 -11.85 9.05
C ASN A 393 19.61 -11.51 10.53
N HIS A 394 19.77 -12.52 11.38
CA HIS A 394 19.55 -12.40 12.82
C HIS A 394 20.86 -12.42 13.59
N THR A 395 21.02 -11.51 14.56
CA THR A 395 22.10 -11.57 15.55
C THR A 395 21.50 -11.88 16.91
N VAL A 396 21.70 -13.10 17.41
CA VAL A 396 20.98 -13.64 18.59
C VAL A 396 21.84 -13.75 19.84
N ALA A 397 23.12 -13.39 19.77
CA ALA A 397 24.09 -13.61 20.86
C ALA A 397 23.73 -12.88 22.18
N ALA A 398 23.00 -11.76 22.10
CA ALA A 398 22.51 -11.01 23.25
C ALA A 398 21.08 -11.37 23.66
N SER A 399 20.38 -12.16 22.84
CA SER A 399 18.97 -12.51 23.04
C SER A 399 18.78 -13.82 23.80
N TYR A 400 19.85 -14.59 24.04
CA TYR A 400 19.78 -15.87 24.75
C TYR A 400 20.95 -16.05 25.73
N ASP A 401 20.67 -16.68 26.87
CA ASP A 401 21.66 -16.94 27.93
C ASP A 401 22.47 -18.21 27.64
N PHE A 402 23.42 -18.10 26.70
CA PHE A 402 24.34 -19.20 26.35
C PHE A 402 25.31 -19.54 27.50
N GLU A 403 25.59 -18.59 28.39
CA GLU A 403 26.51 -18.76 29.52
C GLU A 403 25.98 -19.83 30.48
N ALA A 404 24.69 -19.80 30.79
CA ALA A 404 24.04 -20.73 31.71
C ALA A 404 24.10 -22.20 31.26
N VAL A 405 24.30 -22.45 29.97
CA VAL A 405 24.28 -23.79 29.36
C VAL A 405 25.64 -24.23 28.80
N GLY A 406 26.61 -23.31 28.73
CA GLY A 406 28.00 -23.57 28.35
C GLY A 406 28.22 -23.86 26.85
N ALA A 407 29.47 -23.83 26.39
CA ALA A 407 29.86 -24.14 25.02
C ALA A 407 29.39 -25.53 24.54
N GLY A 408 29.12 -25.67 23.23
CA GLY A 408 28.59 -26.89 22.62
C GLY A 408 27.72 -26.63 21.39
N THR A 409 27.00 -27.65 20.94
CA THR A 409 26.09 -27.57 19.79
C THR A 409 24.70 -27.13 20.23
N PHE A 410 24.20 -26.07 19.61
CA PHE A 410 22.90 -25.47 19.83
C PHE A 410 22.03 -25.65 18.58
N THR A 411 20.80 -26.10 18.77
CA THR A 411 19.78 -26.15 17.72
C THR A 411 18.93 -24.89 17.80
N PHE A 412 18.84 -24.16 16.70
CA PHE A 412 17.97 -23.00 16.50
C PHE A 412 16.81 -23.43 15.62
N GLU A 413 15.61 -23.47 16.18
CA GLU A 413 14.38 -23.84 15.49
C GLU A 413 13.48 -22.61 15.31
N THR A 414 13.06 -22.32 14.08
CA THR A 414 12.28 -21.11 13.76
C THR A 414 10.90 -21.11 14.43
N THR A 415 10.45 -19.97 14.96
CA THR A 415 9.03 -19.81 15.32
C THR A 415 8.18 -19.70 14.05
N GLY A 416 7.29 -20.67 13.84
CA GLY A 416 6.52 -20.81 12.60
C GLY A 416 5.14 -20.16 12.59
N ASN A 417 4.73 -19.48 13.67
CA ASN A 417 3.42 -18.83 13.74
C ASN A 417 3.52 -17.44 13.09
N LEU A 418 2.93 -17.30 11.90
CA LEU A 418 2.76 -16.01 11.23
C LEU A 418 1.31 -15.58 11.33
N GLN A 419 1.05 -14.30 11.56
CA GLN A 419 -0.29 -13.74 11.56
C GLN A 419 -0.46 -12.78 10.41
N VAL A 420 -1.62 -12.86 9.76
CA VAL A 420 -2.00 -12.05 8.61
C VAL A 420 -3.11 -11.09 9.00
N PHE A 421 -3.02 -9.86 8.51
CA PHE A 421 -4.05 -8.84 8.64
C PHE A 421 -4.78 -8.66 7.31
N GLU A 422 -6.09 -8.95 7.31
CA GLU A 422 -6.96 -8.90 6.12
C GLU A 422 -7.73 -7.57 5.99
N GLY A 423 -7.39 -6.55 6.80
CA GLY A 423 -7.95 -5.20 6.72
C GLY A 423 -8.54 -4.62 8.02
N ALA A 424 -8.89 -3.33 7.99
CA ALA A 424 -9.42 -2.62 9.15
C ALA A 424 -10.74 -3.25 9.65
N GLY A 425 -10.72 -3.78 10.88
CA GLY A 425 -11.89 -4.44 11.49
C GLY A 425 -11.98 -5.96 11.26
N SER A 426 -11.01 -6.57 10.57
CA SER A 426 -10.90 -8.04 10.49
C SER A 426 -10.10 -8.61 11.68
N GLU A 427 -10.38 -9.87 12.04
CA GLU A 427 -9.54 -10.60 12.99
C GLU A 427 -8.20 -10.98 12.34
N LEU A 428 -7.13 -11.13 13.12
CA LEU A 428 -5.85 -11.67 12.62
C LEU A 428 -5.98 -13.17 12.35
N THR A 429 -5.60 -13.60 11.15
CA THR A 429 -5.57 -15.02 10.76
C THR A 429 -4.18 -15.61 11.04
N SER A 430 -4.10 -16.69 11.81
CA SER A 430 -2.83 -17.37 12.15
C SER A 430 -2.50 -18.53 11.20
N TYR A 431 -1.25 -18.58 10.76
CA TYR A 431 -0.67 -19.63 9.92
C TYR A 431 0.51 -20.28 10.64
N ASN A 432 0.47 -21.60 10.78
CA ASN A 432 1.59 -22.37 11.32
C ASN A 432 2.41 -22.97 10.19
N LEU A 433 3.61 -22.43 9.98
CA LEU A 433 4.58 -22.96 9.05
C LEU A 433 5.39 -24.10 9.70
N PRO A 434 5.84 -25.10 8.90
CA PRO A 434 6.77 -26.09 9.38
C PRO A 434 8.03 -25.43 9.94
N ALA A 435 8.44 -25.81 11.15
CA ALA A 435 9.65 -25.28 11.75
C ALA A 435 10.89 -25.81 11.02
N ALA A 436 11.78 -24.90 10.63
CA ALA A 436 13.10 -25.23 10.14
C ALA A 436 14.10 -25.14 11.29
N SER A 437 15.13 -25.99 11.28
CA SER A 437 16.16 -25.98 12.32
C SER A 437 17.58 -26.01 11.76
N VAL A 438 18.49 -25.34 12.45
CA VAL A 438 19.93 -25.38 12.16
C VAL A 438 20.73 -25.62 13.45
N ASP A 439 21.78 -26.42 13.35
CA ASP A 439 22.71 -26.67 14.45
C ASP A 439 23.95 -25.78 14.29
N VAL A 440 24.31 -25.07 15.36
CA VAL A 440 25.50 -24.22 15.43
C VAL A 440 26.34 -24.63 16.63
N THR A 441 27.63 -24.89 16.42
CA THR A 441 28.56 -25.24 17.50
C THR A 441 29.34 -24.01 17.94
N ILE A 442 29.19 -23.63 19.21
CA ILE A 442 29.97 -22.56 19.86
C ILE A 442 31.09 -23.24 20.64
N THR A 443 32.35 -22.93 20.30
CA THR A 443 33.51 -23.65 20.85
C THR A 443 34.03 -23.07 22.16
N ASP A 444 33.97 -21.74 22.33
CA ASP A 444 34.69 -21.06 23.42
C ASP A 444 33.86 -19.98 24.10
N ASP A 445 33.60 -18.85 23.42
CA ASP A 445 32.97 -17.68 24.04
C ASP A 445 31.45 -17.80 24.11
N VAL A 446 30.96 -18.16 25.29
CA VAL A 446 29.54 -18.13 25.68
C VAL A 446 29.25 -17.04 26.72
N ALA A 447 30.13 -16.05 26.89
CA ALA A 447 29.93 -15.00 27.86
C ALA A 447 28.63 -14.24 27.58
N LYS A 448 27.90 -13.91 28.65
CA LYS A 448 26.64 -13.20 28.55
C LYS A 448 26.83 -11.84 27.87
N ARG A 449 25.94 -11.56 26.92
CA ARG A 449 25.80 -10.27 26.24
C ARG A 449 24.44 -9.71 26.61
N THR A 450 24.33 -8.40 26.78
CA THR A 450 23.07 -7.73 27.06
C THR A 450 22.61 -6.95 25.83
N VAL A 451 21.30 -6.96 25.58
CA VAL A 451 20.70 -6.20 24.47
C VAL A 451 20.90 -4.69 24.66
N PHE A 452 20.91 -4.23 25.91
CA PHE A 452 21.16 -2.83 26.28
C PHE A 452 22.28 -2.74 27.33
N PRO A 453 23.00 -1.59 27.42
CA PRO A 453 24.02 -1.38 28.45
C PRO A 453 23.43 -1.56 29.85
N GLU A 454 24.13 -2.29 30.73
CA GLU A 454 23.66 -2.52 32.11
C GLU A 454 23.34 -1.20 32.82
N SER A 455 22.15 -1.12 33.39
CA SER A 455 21.77 -0.06 34.32
C SER A 455 22.07 -0.52 35.75
N GLU A 456 22.50 0.41 36.62
CA GLU A 456 22.66 0.16 38.07
C GLU A 456 21.31 -0.02 38.82
N VAL A 457 20.31 -0.67 38.22
CA VAL A 457 18.97 -0.74 38.80
C VAL A 457 18.70 -2.13 39.36
N SER A 458 18.97 -2.29 40.65
CA SER A 458 18.64 -3.47 41.46
C SER A 458 17.22 -3.43 42.05
N LEU A 459 16.31 -2.60 41.51
CA LEU A 459 15.04 -2.30 42.16
C LEU A 459 13.85 -3.05 41.54
N MET A 460 13.37 -4.05 42.28
CA MET A 460 12.14 -4.78 42.01
C MET A 460 10.91 -4.00 42.51
N THR A 461 10.52 -2.90 41.84
CA THR A 461 9.22 -2.22 42.08
C THR A 461 8.63 -1.60 40.80
N SER A 462 7.32 -1.78 40.54
CA SER A 462 6.59 -1.10 39.44
C SER A 462 6.33 0.36 39.74
N THR A 463 7.38 1.16 39.55
CA THR A 463 7.38 2.60 39.68
C THR A 463 7.41 3.21 38.28
N PRO A 464 6.37 3.97 37.87
CA PRO A 464 6.41 4.73 36.62
C PRO A 464 7.51 5.79 36.64
N VAL A 465 8.44 5.72 35.68
CA VAL A 465 9.53 6.68 35.50
C VAL A 465 9.32 7.43 34.18
N CYS A 466 8.87 8.68 34.26
CA CYS A 466 8.69 9.56 33.11
C CYS A 466 9.07 11.00 33.45
N ASP A 467 9.73 11.67 32.51
CA ASP A 467 10.13 13.08 32.65
C ASP A 467 8.91 14.02 32.64
N ASP A 468 7.86 13.62 31.93
CA ASP A 468 6.57 14.32 31.87
C ASP A 468 5.59 13.84 32.96
N VAL A 469 4.82 14.78 33.50
CA VAL A 469 3.83 14.55 34.57
C VAL A 469 2.60 13.81 34.03
N ASN A 470 2.20 14.06 32.78
CA ASN A 470 1.02 13.42 32.19
C ASN A 470 1.31 11.94 31.86
N GLY A 471 2.46 11.62 31.27
CA GLY A 471 2.91 10.25 31.04
C GLY A 471 2.98 9.43 32.34
N ARG A 472 3.50 10.00 33.43
CA ARG A 472 3.48 9.35 34.76
C ARG A 472 2.06 9.04 35.24
N LYS A 473 1.12 9.97 35.06
CA LYS A 473 -0.29 9.77 35.44
C LYS A 473 -0.96 8.70 34.57
N PHE A 474 -0.69 8.68 33.27
CA PHE A 474 -1.20 7.66 32.35
C PHE A 474 -0.71 6.26 32.71
N LEU A 475 0.59 6.08 32.93
CA LEU A 475 1.14 4.79 33.36
C LEU A 475 0.61 4.36 34.73
N ALA A 476 0.47 5.28 35.70
CA ALA A 476 -0.08 4.95 37.01
C ALA A 476 -1.55 4.50 36.93
N SER A 477 -2.37 5.14 36.09
CA SER A 477 -3.76 4.74 35.86
C SER A 477 -3.84 3.36 35.19
N ALA A 478 -3.10 3.17 34.09
CA ALA A 478 -3.08 1.90 33.36
C ALA A 478 -2.57 0.74 34.24
N LEU A 479 -1.53 0.97 35.06
CA LEU A 479 -1.02 -0.01 36.02
C LEU A 479 -2.06 -0.36 37.09
N SER A 480 -2.78 0.63 37.60
CA SER A 480 -3.85 0.40 38.58
C SER A 480 -5.00 -0.42 37.98
N GLU A 481 -5.39 -0.13 36.75
CA GLU A 481 -6.43 -0.85 36.02
C GLU A 481 -5.99 -2.27 35.68
N ALA A 482 -4.77 -2.46 35.16
CA ALA A 482 -4.22 -3.78 34.84
C ALA A 482 -4.12 -4.67 36.09
N ARG A 483 -3.75 -4.11 37.25
CA ARG A 483 -3.78 -4.83 38.53
C ARG A 483 -5.20 -5.20 38.97
N ALA A 484 -6.18 -4.34 38.73
CA ALA A 484 -7.57 -4.63 39.05
C ALA A 484 -8.12 -5.76 38.15
N VAL A 485 -7.81 -5.72 36.85
CA VAL A 485 -8.17 -6.77 35.88
C VAL A 485 -7.48 -8.10 36.23
N ALA A 486 -6.17 -8.09 36.47
CA ALA A 486 -5.43 -9.28 36.91
C ALA A 486 -5.94 -9.82 38.26
N GLY A 487 -6.27 -8.93 39.19
CA GLY A 487 -6.85 -9.28 40.49
C GLY A 487 -8.26 -9.87 40.38
N GLY A 488 -9.09 -9.35 39.48
CA GLY A 488 -10.41 -9.89 39.14
C GLY A 488 -10.31 -11.28 38.51
N ALA A 489 -9.42 -11.43 37.53
CA ALA A 489 -9.10 -12.71 36.91
C ALA A 489 -8.56 -13.73 37.91
N ALA A 490 -7.64 -13.31 38.79
CA ALA A 490 -7.08 -14.14 39.85
C ALA A 490 -8.12 -14.51 40.92
N ALA A 491 -9.05 -13.62 41.26
CA ALA A 491 -10.17 -13.91 42.16
C ALA A 491 -11.18 -14.90 41.55
N ASN A 492 -11.38 -14.81 40.22
CA ASN A 492 -12.19 -15.77 39.45
C ASN A 492 -11.49 -17.14 39.35
N ILE A 493 -10.14 -17.16 39.25
CA ILE A 493 -9.33 -18.39 39.19
C ILE A 493 -9.08 -19.01 40.59
N ARG A 494 -8.97 -18.23 41.69
CA ARG A 494 -8.66 -18.72 43.05
C ARG A 494 -9.29 -17.88 44.18
N GLN A 495 -10.01 -18.57 45.07
CA GLN A 495 -10.32 -18.15 46.44
C GLN A 495 -9.08 -18.11 47.38
N GLN A 496 -8.06 -17.28 47.08
CA GLN A 496 -7.17 -16.59 48.06
C GLN A 496 -5.94 -15.95 47.37
N PRO A 497 -5.48 -14.77 47.83
CA PRO A 497 -4.44 -13.97 47.18
C PRO A 497 -3.05 -14.32 47.70
N ASN A 498 -2.05 -14.33 46.83
CA ASN A 498 -0.68 -13.92 47.12
C ASN A 498 0.15 -13.96 45.83
N SER A 499 0.61 -12.80 45.37
CA SER A 499 1.81 -12.71 44.53
C SER A 499 2.41 -11.32 44.65
N GLY A 500 3.49 -11.22 45.42
CA GLY A 500 4.48 -10.16 45.25
C GLY A 500 5.65 -10.71 44.47
N ASN A 501 6.05 -10.01 43.40
CA ASN A 501 7.41 -9.74 42.92
C ASN A 501 7.32 -8.97 41.57
N PHE A 502 8.18 -7.96 41.35
CA PHE A 502 7.84 -6.69 40.69
C PHE A 502 8.90 -6.19 39.66
N ALA A 503 8.49 -5.39 38.64
CA ALA A 503 9.33 -4.84 37.55
C ALA A 503 9.16 -3.31 37.31
N THR A 504 10.12 -2.58 36.72
CA THR A 504 10.13 -1.09 36.52
C THR A 504 9.50 -0.64 35.18
N LEU A 505 8.78 0.49 35.13
CA LEU A 505 8.05 0.98 33.94
C LEU A 505 8.56 2.35 33.44
N HIS A 506 8.87 2.49 32.15
CA HIS A 506 9.51 3.68 31.57
C HIS A 506 8.68 4.33 30.43
N CYS A 507 8.56 5.67 30.45
CA CYS A 507 7.98 6.46 29.34
C CYS A 507 9.03 7.05 28.38
N ARG A 508 10.32 6.76 28.52
CA ARG A 508 11.36 7.18 27.57
C ARG A 508 12.23 6.00 27.19
N ASP A 509 12.54 5.92 25.90
CA ASP A 509 13.51 4.97 25.35
C ASP A 509 14.90 5.42 25.82
N ARG A 510 15.57 4.54 26.58
CA ARG A 510 16.93 4.80 27.05
C ARG A 510 17.99 4.42 25.99
N ALA A 511 17.58 3.73 24.94
CA ALA A 511 18.44 3.13 23.91
C ALA A 511 18.32 3.77 22.53
N GLY A 512 17.69 4.94 22.41
CA GLY A 512 17.81 5.82 21.24
C GLY A 512 17.51 5.18 19.88
N GLY A 513 16.51 4.29 19.76
CA GLY A 513 16.23 3.65 18.46
C GLY A 513 14.93 2.90 18.29
N LEU A 514 14.28 2.39 19.36
CA LEU A 514 13.08 1.54 19.22
C LEU A 514 11.77 2.32 19.18
N ARG A 515 11.75 3.55 19.73
CA ARG A 515 10.57 4.44 19.69
C ARG A 515 10.41 5.23 18.39
N ALA A 516 11.47 5.40 17.62
CA ALA A 516 11.47 6.27 16.45
C ALA A 516 10.82 5.57 15.24
N GLY A 517 9.48 5.58 15.18
CA GLY A 517 8.71 5.29 13.95
C GLY A 517 8.51 3.82 13.56
N GLY A 518 8.74 2.86 14.47
CA GLY A 518 8.86 1.44 14.11
C GLY A 518 7.63 0.53 14.26
N GLY A 519 6.45 1.02 14.68
CA GLY A 519 5.24 0.18 14.81
C GLY A 519 5.13 -0.64 16.10
N VAL A 520 5.89 -0.26 17.14
CA VAL A 520 5.89 -0.88 18.46
C VAL A 520 4.99 -0.08 19.41
N GLY A 521 4.01 -0.72 20.05
CA GLY A 521 3.11 -0.11 21.04
C GLY A 521 3.72 -0.07 22.45
N ALA A 522 4.33 -1.17 22.87
CA ALA A 522 5.13 -1.30 24.09
C ALA A 522 6.09 -2.49 23.95
N TYR A 523 7.09 -2.58 24.83
CA TYR A 523 7.99 -3.72 24.89
C TYR A 523 8.59 -3.92 26.28
N VAL A 524 9.00 -5.16 26.60
CA VAL A 524 9.72 -5.52 27.82
C VAL A 524 11.10 -6.07 27.48
N VAL A 525 12.11 -5.54 28.15
CA VAL A 525 13.47 -6.06 28.13
C VAL A 525 13.63 -7.07 29.26
N LEU A 526 14.02 -8.29 28.91
CA LEU A 526 14.32 -9.35 29.88
C LEU A 526 15.83 -9.55 29.97
N VAL A 527 16.35 -9.55 31.19
CA VAL A 527 17.74 -9.94 31.45
C VAL A 527 17.72 -11.21 32.29
N SER A 528 18.23 -12.31 31.74
CA SER A 528 18.37 -13.56 32.48
C SER A 528 19.82 -13.85 32.85
N SER A 529 20.05 -14.54 33.97
CA SER A 529 21.36 -15.08 34.34
C SER A 529 21.16 -16.39 35.11
N GLY A 530 21.92 -17.42 34.75
CA GLY A 530 21.81 -18.73 35.37
C GLY A 530 20.42 -19.35 35.17
N GLY A 531 19.79 -19.07 34.02
CA GLY A 531 18.45 -19.57 33.67
C GLY A 531 17.27 -18.90 34.39
N ASN A 532 17.50 -17.85 35.19
CA ASN A 532 16.47 -17.08 35.87
C ASN A 532 16.43 -15.64 35.35
N ILE A 533 15.25 -15.02 35.32
CA ILE A 533 15.13 -13.56 35.08
C ILE A 533 15.73 -12.84 36.28
N VAL A 534 16.74 -12.01 36.04
CA VAL A 534 17.41 -11.22 37.08
C VAL A 534 17.02 -9.74 37.05
N SER A 535 16.54 -9.23 35.91
CA SER A 535 15.87 -7.94 35.83
C SER A 535 14.90 -7.87 34.64
N SER A 536 13.87 -7.04 34.75
CA SER A 536 12.95 -6.72 33.66
C SER A 536 12.56 -5.24 33.70
N GLU A 537 12.52 -4.61 32.52
CA GLU A 537 12.14 -3.20 32.34
C GLU A 537 11.13 -3.10 31.20
N ALA A 538 9.95 -2.51 31.47
CA ALA A 538 8.91 -2.29 30.46
C ALA A 538 8.96 -0.85 29.94
N TYR A 539 8.80 -0.69 28.62
CA TYR A 539 8.88 0.57 27.90
C TYR A 539 7.61 0.78 27.06
N PHE A 540 6.93 1.91 27.26
CA PHE A 540 5.67 2.22 26.56
C PHE A 540 5.85 3.32 25.53
N CYS A 541 5.61 3.03 24.25
CA CYS A 541 5.82 3.94 23.12
C CYS A 541 4.70 4.99 22.97
N ASP A 542 4.86 5.95 22.06
CA ASP A 542 3.93 7.08 21.90
C ASP A 542 2.50 6.62 21.56
N TRP A 543 2.38 5.56 20.76
CA TRP A 543 1.10 4.94 20.42
C TRP A 543 0.28 4.55 21.66
N PHE A 544 0.91 3.96 22.68
CA PHE A 544 0.24 3.55 23.91
C PHE A 544 -0.48 4.73 24.60
N PHE A 545 0.08 5.94 24.55
CA PHE A 545 -0.52 7.10 25.19
C PHE A 545 -1.75 7.63 24.44
N GLY A 546 -1.88 7.31 23.14
CA GLY A 546 -3.07 7.56 22.33
C GLY A 546 -4.12 6.44 22.36
N ALA A 547 -3.76 5.25 22.85
CA ALA A 547 -4.67 4.11 22.93
C ALA A 547 -5.83 4.36 23.92
N ARG A 548 -6.96 3.68 23.67
CA ARG A 548 -8.21 3.86 24.42
C ARG A 548 -8.10 3.35 25.86
N ASP A 549 -8.92 3.90 26.75
CA ASP A 549 -9.03 3.41 28.14
C ASP A 549 -9.94 2.17 28.25
N LEU A 550 -9.93 1.52 29.42
CA LEU A 550 -10.72 0.31 29.67
C LEU A 550 -12.24 0.53 29.50
N ARG A 551 -12.76 1.75 29.73
CA ARG A 551 -14.20 2.04 29.67
C ARG A 551 -14.74 2.03 28.26
N SER A 552 -13.87 2.20 27.25
CA SER A 552 -14.28 2.09 25.84
C SER A 552 -14.66 0.67 25.41
N ILE A 553 -14.36 -0.35 26.22
CA ILE A 553 -14.74 -1.75 25.93
C ILE A 553 -16.25 -1.97 26.17
N CYS A 554 -16.87 -1.21 27.09
CA CYS A 554 -18.29 -1.38 27.45
C CYS A 554 -19.28 -0.83 26.41
N SER A 555 -18.82 -0.25 25.28
CA SER A 555 -19.68 0.32 24.23
C SER A 555 -19.90 -0.58 23.00
N GLY A 556 -19.45 -1.83 23.03
CA GLY A 556 -19.95 -2.89 22.13
C GLY A 556 -19.24 -3.08 20.77
N THR A 557 -17.92 -2.96 20.71
CA THR A 557 -17.14 -3.35 19.52
C THR A 557 -15.87 -4.10 19.91
N ASP A 558 -15.33 -4.89 18.97
CA ASP A 558 -14.17 -5.78 19.10
C ASP A 558 -13.01 -5.27 19.97
N PHE A 559 -12.32 -6.23 20.60
CA PHE A 559 -11.26 -6.03 21.59
C PHE A 559 -10.02 -5.36 20.99
N THR A 560 -10.11 -4.06 20.71
CA THR A 560 -8.98 -3.21 20.36
C THR A 560 -8.00 -3.13 21.52
N GLN A 561 -6.69 -3.12 21.23
CA GLN A 561 -5.61 -2.95 22.20
C GLN A 561 -5.84 -1.67 23.05
N THR A 562 -6.25 -1.84 24.31
CA THR A 562 -6.47 -0.73 25.25
C THR A 562 -5.25 -0.56 26.13
N ARG A 563 -5.06 0.62 26.72
CA ARG A 563 -3.95 0.86 27.66
C ARG A 563 -3.87 -0.17 28.78
N THR A 564 -5.02 -0.67 29.22
CA THR A 564 -5.11 -1.68 30.28
C THR A 564 -4.71 -3.07 29.79
N ASN A 565 -5.06 -3.46 28.54
CA ASN A 565 -4.62 -4.73 27.99
C ASN A 565 -3.10 -4.71 27.72
N VAL A 566 -2.57 -3.63 27.13
CA VAL A 566 -1.14 -3.51 26.80
C VAL A 566 -0.33 -3.53 28.09
N MET A 567 -0.75 -2.79 29.11
CA MET A 567 -0.09 -2.82 30.42
C MET A 567 -0.11 -4.23 31.04
N LEU A 568 -1.23 -4.94 30.97
CA LEU A 568 -1.31 -6.30 31.51
C LEU A 568 -0.43 -7.28 30.71
N HIS A 569 -0.36 -7.14 29.38
CA HIS A 569 0.51 -7.91 28.49
C HIS A 569 1.97 -7.76 28.90
N GLU A 570 2.45 -6.52 29.01
CA GLU A 570 3.84 -6.26 29.37
C GLU A 570 4.17 -6.74 30.79
N LEU A 571 3.19 -6.65 31.71
CA LEU A 571 3.36 -7.21 33.05
C LEU A 571 3.53 -8.72 33.04
N THR A 572 2.91 -9.47 32.12
CA THR A 572 3.11 -10.93 32.09
C THR A 572 4.52 -11.32 31.65
N HIS A 573 5.10 -10.60 30.70
CA HIS A 573 6.52 -10.80 30.33
C HIS A 573 7.41 -10.47 31.53
N ALA A 574 7.18 -9.31 32.14
CA ALA A 574 8.05 -8.80 33.19
C ALA A 574 8.00 -9.61 34.49
N VAL A 575 6.85 -10.22 34.82
CA VAL A 575 6.62 -10.92 36.09
C VAL A 575 6.97 -12.42 36.00
N PHE A 576 6.67 -13.08 34.87
CA PHE A 576 6.85 -14.53 34.78
C PHE A 576 7.35 -15.01 33.41
N ALA A 577 7.88 -14.12 32.57
CA ALA A 577 8.34 -14.41 31.21
C ALA A 577 7.34 -15.24 30.40
N SER A 578 6.12 -14.72 30.27
CA SER A 578 5.35 -15.07 29.07
C SER A 578 6.15 -14.72 27.82
N GLY A 579 5.83 -15.34 26.69
CA GLY A 579 6.34 -14.97 25.37
C GLY A 579 5.22 -14.48 24.46
N ASP A 580 5.61 -13.86 23.35
CA ASP A 580 4.73 -13.44 22.26
C ASP A 580 4.55 -14.56 21.23
N ILE A 581 3.59 -15.44 21.47
CA ILE A 581 3.33 -16.61 20.60
C ILE A 581 2.27 -16.27 19.55
N SER A 582 1.27 -15.47 19.91
CA SER A 582 0.21 -15.00 19.03
C SER A 582 -0.39 -13.72 19.60
N TYR A 583 -0.65 -12.76 18.74
CA TYR A 583 -1.28 -11.49 19.08
C TYR A 583 -2.80 -11.54 18.87
N GLY A 584 -3.52 -10.82 19.73
CA GLY A 584 -4.96 -10.70 19.71
C GLY A 584 -5.70 -11.89 20.32
N CYS A 585 -6.91 -11.63 20.81
CA CYS A 585 -7.75 -12.65 21.45
C CYS A 585 -8.19 -13.79 20.52
N PRO A 586 -8.55 -13.56 19.25
CA PRO A 586 -8.90 -14.64 18.33
C PRO A 586 -7.75 -15.65 18.11
N GLY A 587 -6.54 -15.17 17.78
CA GLY A 587 -5.35 -16.02 17.62
C GLY A 587 -5.01 -16.78 18.91
N SER A 588 -5.07 -16.10 20.05
CA SER A 588 -4.86 -16.68 21.38
C SER A 588 -5.82 -17.83 21.73
N ARG A 589 -7.05 -17.85 21.17
CA ARG A 589 -8.01 -18.95 21.38
C ARG A 589 -7.63 -20.21 20.62
N GLY A 590 -6.94 -20.09 19.49
CA GLY A 590 -6.50 -21.21 18.65
C GLY A 590 -5.30 -21.99 19.19
N LEU A 591 -4.57 -21.42 20.16
CA LEU A 591 -3.33 -22.01 20.69
C LEU A 591 -3.54 -23.32 21.49
N SER A 592 -2.47 -24.12 21.55
CA SER A 592 -2.40 -25.33 22.38
C SER A 592 -2.47 -24.99 23.88
N ALA A 593 -2.84 -25.93 24.75
CA ALA A 593 -2.86 -25.67 26.19
C ALA A 593 -1.48 -25.34 26.78
N ALA A 594 -0.39 -25.79 26.15
CA ALA A 594 0.96 -25.41 26.53
C ALA A 594 1.27 -23.97 26.12
N ASP A 595 0.91 -23.59 24.90
CA ASP A 595 1.17 -22.25 24.36
C ASP A 595 0.28 -21.18 24.99
N LYS A 596 -0.99 -21.49 25.26
CA LYS A 596 -1.91 -20.59 26.00
C LYS A 596 -1.39 -20.21 27.38
N ARG A 597 -0.63 -21.10 28.04
CA ARG A 597 -0.01 -20.82 29.34
C ARG A 597 1.23 -19.95 29.23
N ARG A 598 1.85 -19.90 28.05
CA ARG A 598 3.07 -19.13 27.79
C ARG A 598 2.81 -17.83 27.05
N ASN A 599 1.69 -17.68 26.35
CA ASN A 599 1.36 -16.50 25.55
C ASN A 599 0.84 -15.35 26.42
N ALA A 600 1.43 -14.16 26.30
CA ALA A 600 1.03 -12.97 27.06
C ALA A 600 -0.43 -12.55 26.79
N ASP A 601 -0.83 -12.52 25.53
CA ASP A 601 -2.19 -12.09 25.13
C ASP A 601 -3.29 -13.04 25.63
N ASN A 602 -2.98 -14.30 25.93
CA ASN A 602 -3.95 -15.19 26.57
C ASN A 602 -4.35 -14.71 27.96
N TYR A 603 -3.42 -14.13 28.73
CA TYR A 603 -3.70 -13.59 30.06
C TYR A 603 -4.48 -12.28 29.99
N THR A 604 -4.17 -11.42 29.02
CA THR A 604 -4.87 -10.14 28.84
C THR A 604 -6.31 -10.37 28.38
N CYS A 605 -6.50 -11.23 27.39
CA CYS A 605 -7.82 -11.60 26.90
C CYS A 605 -8.65 -12.28 27.97
N PHE A 606 -8.06 -13.20 28.75
CA PHE A 606 -8.78 -13.82 29.86
C PHE A 606 -9.19 -12.79 30.92
N GLY A 607 -8.27 -11.90 31.31
CA GLY A 607 -8.55 -10.91 32.35
C GLY A 607 -9.61 -9.89 31.97
N LEU A 608 -9.66 -9.46 30.71
CA LEU A 608 -10.68 -8.51 30.23
C LEU A 608 -12.11 -9.11 30.18
N HIS A 609 -12.23 -10.44 30.22
CA HIS A 609 -13.51 -11.15 30.22
C HIS A 609 -14.04 -11.48 31.62
N THR A 610 -13.31 -11.11 32.69
CA THR A 610 -13.69 -11.33 34.10
C THR A 610 -14.02 -10.03 34.79
#